data_AF-A0A952CKJ6-F1
#
_entry.id   AF-A0A952CKJ6-F1
#
_cell.length_a   1.000
_cell.length_b   1.000
_cell.length_c   1.000
_cell.angle_alpha   90.00
_cell.angle_beta   90.00
_cell.angle_gamma   90.00
#
_symmetry.space_group_name_H-M   'P 1'
#
loop_
_entity.id
_entity.type
_entity.pdbx_description
1 polymer ?
#
loop_
_entity_poly.entity_id
_entity_poly.type
_entity_poly.pdbx_seq_one_letter_code
_entity_poly.pdbx_strand_id
1 'polypeptide(L)'
;MLNSILERIADDMERDYDFDFEQRDMALELLREYVPRFMNENRAEIQKLTNMYLEALLNDEPPTPEEVAGWAQRVLPLMERFQNLGETMAEDMRGFLTDEQLIRLEGNLEAFRTGMRIGTTHMQNWADGNYDPATEWIRSPEFEQKERERQRAAEREMLQARDAAMARVRGEESAPAAPGSAEPAPAAASPPPAPPQPSARPAPPAAGQAKDEWEAYVEAFCKRYEFSDDQRQAALRYLRGRQQERDRIKLRNADRLRRIGELFKTAKSPEELKKAENALKEANAPIERTFERLKEQLEKLPTAAQRRKVDGEKPAAATTQPVGARGR
;
A
#
# COMPACT_ATOMS: atom_id res chain seq x y z
N MET A 1 5.05 13.31 -16.56
CA MET A 1 3.68 13.34 -16.01
C MET A 1 3.21 11.94 -15.63
N LEU A 2 3.16 10.97 -16.56
CA LEU A 2 2.70 9.60 -16.25
C LEU A 2 3.45 8.95 -15.08
N ASN A 3 4.79 8.98 -15.05
CA ASN A 3 5.58 8.38 -13.96
C ASN A 3 5.19 8.90 -12.57
N SER A 4 4.93 10.20 -12.42
CA SER A 4 4.52 10.80 -11.15
C SER A 4 3.12 10.35 -10.73
N ILE A 5 2.23 10.06 -11.69
CA ILE A 5 0.90 9.51 -11.42
C ILE A 5 1.05 8.06 -10.94
N LEU A 6 1.88 7.25 -11.60
CA LEU A 6 2.12 5.86 -11.20
C LEU A 6 2.76 5.77 -9.81
N GLU A 7 3.71 6.66 -9.50
CA GLU A 7 4.30 6.76 -8.15
C GLU A 7 3.25 7.10 -7.09
N ARG A 8 2.37 8.06 -7.38
CA ARG A 8 1.26 8.39 -6.48
C ARG A 8 0.31 7.21 -6.27
N ILE A 9 -0.03 6.47 -7.33
CA ILE A 9 -0.87 5.28 -7.22
C ILE A 9 -0.20 4.23 -6.34
N ALA A 10 1.10 3.97 -6.54
CA ALA A 10 1.86 3.04 -5.71
C ALA A 10 1.92 3.48 -4.24
N ASP A 11 2.05 4.79 -3.97
CA ASP A 11 2.03 5.34 -2.61
C ASP A 11 0.63 5.25 -1.96
N ASP A 12 -0.45 5.41 -2.74
CA ASP A 12 -1.82 5.19 -2.25
C ASP A 12 -2.06 3.70 -1.95
N MET A 13 -1.55 2.79 -2.79
CA MET A 13 -1.58 1.34 -2.52
C MET A 13 -0.75 0.98 -1.28
N GLU A 14 0.44 1.56 -1.11
CA GLU A 14 1.26 1.36 0.09
C GLU A 14 0.47 1.67 1.36
N ARG A 15 -0.27 2.79 1.36
CA ARG A 15 -1.10 3.18 2.49
C ARG A 15 -2.29 2.25 2.71
N ASP A 16 -2.99 1.87 1.65
CA ASP A 16 -4.27 1.15 1.77
C ASP A 16 -4.06 -0.34 2.09
N TYR A 17 -2.96 -0.92 1.61
CA TYR A 17 -2.57 -2.31 1.85
C TYR A 17 -1.47 -2.48 2.90
N ASP A 18 -0.98 -1.41 3.52
CA ASP A 18 0.17 -1.44 4.43
C ASP A 18 1.40 -2.14 3.80
N PHE A 19 1.72 -1.83 2.54
CA PHE A 19 2.88 -2.43 1.88
C PHE A 19 4.17 -2.10 2.63
N ASP A 20 5.10 -3.05 2.64
CA ASP A 20 6.48 -2.70 2.90
C ASP A 20 7.14 -2.06 1.66
N PHE A 21 8.40 -1.65 1.80
CA PHE A 21 9.13 -0.97 0.74
C PHE A 21 9.31 -1.85 -0.51
N GLU A 22 9.56 -3.15 -0.33
CA GLU A 22 9.78 -4.08 -1.43
C GLU A 22 8.46 -4.31 -2.18
N GLN A 23 7.37 -4.52 -1.45
CA GLN A 23 6.02 -4.66 -2.01
C GLN A 23 5.58 -3.41 -2.78
N ARG A 24 5.86 -2.22 -2.24
CA ARG A 24 5.55 -0.95 -2.91
C ARG A 24 6.34 -0.78 -4.21
N ASP A 25 7.62 -1.15 -4.21
CA ASP A 25 8.44 -1.08 -5.42
C ASP A 25 8.00 -2.12 -6.46
N MET A 26 7.66 -3.35 -6.05
CA MET A 26 7.07 -4.36 -6.94
C MET A 26 5.74 -3.88 -7.55
N ALA A 27 4.84 -3.29 -6.76
CA ALA A 27 3.59 -2.71 -7.26
C ALA A 27 3.84 -1.56 -8.26
N LEU A 28 4.84 -0.72 -8.00
CA LEU A 28 5.24 0.34 -8.93
C LEU A 28 5.83 -0.21 -10.24
N GLU A 29 6.60 -1.30 -10.18
CA GLU A 29 7.11 -1.99 -11.36
C GLU A 29 5.97 -2.54 -12.22
N LEU A 30 4.99 -3.22 -11.62
CA LEU A 30 3.77 -3.67 -12.32
C LEU A 30 3.04 -2.49 -12.98
N LEU A 31 2.83 -1.39 -12.24
CA LEU A 31 2.21 -0.18 -12.79
C LEU A 31 2.99 0.38 -14.00
N ARG A 32 4.32 0.38 -13.94
CA ARG A 32 5.21 0.86 -15.01
C ARG A 32 5.26 -0.07 -16.21
N GLU A 33 4.99 -1.35 -16.03
CA GLU A 33 4.89 -2.31 -17.12
C GLU A 33 3.54 -2.21 -17.83
N TYR A 34 2.46 -2.34 -17.06
CA TYR A 34 1.11 -2.51 -17.58
C TYR A 34 0.49 -1.21 -18.11
N VAL A 35 0.58 -0.11 -17.35
CA VAL A 35 -0.14 1.13 -17.69
C VAL A 35 0.43 1.79 -18.96
N PRO A 36 1.76 1.99 -19.11
CA PRO A 36 2.30 2.56 -20.35
C PRO A 36 2.00 1.71 -21.57
N ARG A 37 2.04 0.38 -21.44
CA ARG A 37 1.68 -0.54 -22.53
C ARG A 37 0.24 -0.32 -22.97
N PHE A 38 -0.72 -0.36 -22.05
CA PHE A 38 -2.14 -0.08 -22.34
C PHE A 38 -2.32 1.30 -22.98
N MET A 39 -1.68 2.33 -22.43
CA MET A 39 -1.78 3.70 -22.95
C MET A 39 -1.22 3.81 -24.36
N ASN A 40 -0.12 3.11 -24.68
CA ASN A 40 0.48 3.13 -26.00
C ASN A 40 -0.38 2.38 -27.03
N GLU A 41 -0.90 1.21 -26.67
CA GLU A 41 -1.75 0.38 -27.53
C GLU A 41 -3.07 1.07 -27.90
N ASN A 42 -3.61 1.91 -27.00
CA ASN A 42 -4.90 2.59 -27.17
C ASN A 42 -4.77 4.11 -27.40
N ARG A 43 -3.54 4.63 -27.54
CA ARG A 43 -3.24 6.07 -27.53
C ARG A 43 -4.07 6.86 -28.54
N ALA A 44 -4.09 6.38 -29.79
CA ALA A 44 -4.74 7.09 -30.89
C ALA A 44 -6.26 7.24 -30.64
N GLU A 45 -6.88 6.17 -30.14
CA GLU A 45 -8.31 6.16 -29.86
C GLU A 45 -8.66 7.00 -28.64
N ILE A 46 -7.91 6.84 -27.54
CA ILE A 46 -8.05 7.67 -26.34
C ILE A 46 -7.92 9.16 -26.70
N GLN A 47 -6.92 9.52 -27.51
CA GLN A 47 -6.71 10.92 -27.93
C GLN A 47 -7.91 11.45 -28.74
N LYS A 48 -8.43 10.66 -29.68
CA LYS A 48 -9.60 11.06 -30.48
C LYS A 48 -10.85 11.24 -29.63
N LEU A 49 -11.12 10.30 -28.72
CA LEU A 49 -12.26 10.38 -27.80
C LEU A 49 -12.15 11.55 -26.82
N THR A 50 -10.93 11.82 -26.33
CA THR A 50 -10.65 12.98 -25.47
C THR A 50 -10.88 14.29 -26.22
N ASN A 51 -10.42 14.39 -27.48
CA ASN A 51 -10.64 15.59 -28.29
C ASN A 51 -12.13 15.84 -28.54
N MET A 52 -12.91 14.81 -28.89
CA MET A 52 -14.36 14.94 -29.07
C MET A 52 -15.05 15.46 -27.79
N TYR A 53 -14.66 14.92 -26.63
CA TYR A 53 -15.18 15.37 -25.35
C TYR A 53 -14.82 16.84 -25.05
N LEU A 54 -13.58 17.23 -25.28
CA LEU A 54 -13.13 18.61 -25.07
C LEU A 54 -13.80 19.59 -26.05
N GLU A 55 -14.00 19.21 -27.30
CA GLU A 55 -14.71 20.01 -28.30
C GLU A 55 -16.16 20.25 -27.87
N ALA A 56 -16.87 19.19 -27.44
CA ALA A 56 -18.22 19.33 -26.89
C ALA A 56 -18.25 20.29 -25.68
N LEU A 57 -17.29 20.15 -24.74
CA LEU A 57 -17.20 21.03 -23.58
C LEU A 57 -16.93 22.49 -23.95
N LEU A 58 -16.16 22.74 -25.02
CA LEU A 58 -15.79 24.09 -25.45
C LEU A 58 -16.92 24.78 -26.24
N ASN A 59 -17.77 24.03 -26.93
CA ASN A 59 -18.87 24.57 -27.74
C ASN A 59 -20.07 25.04 -26.92
N ASP A 60 -20.12 24.76 -25.60
CA ASP A 60 -21.19 25.15 -24.66
C ASP A 60 -22.60 24.60 -24.97
N GLU A 61 -22.75 23.88 -26.07
CA GLU A 61 -23.96 23.15 -26.43
C GLU A 61 -23.81 21.67 -26.04
N PRO A 62 -24.85 21.04 -25.46
CA PRO A 62 -24.80 19.61 -25.21
C PRO A 62 -24.72 18.85 -26.54
N PRO A 63 -23.91 17.77 -26.62
CA PRO A 63 -23.87 16.91 -27.79
C PRO A 63 -25.23 16.23 -28.03
N THR A 64 -25.52 15.83 -29.26
CA THR A 64 -26.76 15.11 -29.54
C THR A 64 -26.69 13.67 -28.98
N PRO A 65 -27.83 13.03 -28.71
CA PRO A 65 -27.84 11.63 -28.29
C PRO A 65 -27.13 10.68 -29.27
N GLU A 66 -27.21 10.95 -30.57
CA GLU A 66 -26.51 10.17 -31.60
C GLU A 66 -24.99 10.34 -31.53
N GLU A 67 -24.50 11.56 -31.28
CA GLU A 67 -23.07 11.84 -31.10
C GLU A 67 -22.52 11.12 -29.86
N VAL A 68 -23.26 11.19 -28.75
CA VAL A 68 -22.89 10.50 -27.50
C VAL A 68 -22.96 8.98 -27.68
N ALA A 69 -23.95 8.45 -28.40
CA ALA A 69 -24.04 7.03 -28.70
C ALA A 69 -22.83 6.53 -29.49
N GLY A 70 -22.45 7.25 -30.56
CA GLY A 70 -21.27 6.92 -31.35
C GLY A 70 -19.96 7.02 -30.56
N TRP A 71 -19.87 7.96 -29.61
CA TRP A 71 -18.74 8.07 -28.69
C TRP A 71 -18.71 6.89 -27.70
N ALA A 72 -19.84 6.56 -27.08
CA ALA A 72 -19.94 5.50 -26.07
C ALA A 72 -19.64 4.11 -26.64
N GLN A 73 -20.12 3.81 -27.87
CA GLN A 73 -19.79 2.57 -28.58
C GLN A 73 -18.28 2.35 -28.77
N ARG A 74 -17.51 3.43 -28.87
CA ARG A 74 -16.04 3.39 -29.02
C ARG A 74 -15.31 3.32 -27.68
N VAL A 75 -15.92 3.80 -26.60
CA VAL A 75 -15.38 3.72 -25.23
C VAL A 75 -15.53 2.32 -24.64
N LEU A 76 -16.64 1.64 -24.90
CA LEU A 76 -16.94 0.32 -24.33
C LEU A 76 -15.78 -0.71 -24.48
N PRO A 77 -15.17 -0.91 -25.66
CA PRO A 77 -14.03 -1.82 -25.79
C PRO A 77 -12.79 -1.39 -25.00
N LEU A 78 -12.61 -0.09 -24.75
CA LEU A 78 -11.50 0.41 -23.93
C LEU A 78 -11.74 0.12 -22.45
N MET A 79 -12.98 0.22 -21.98
CA MET A 79 -13.35 -0.13 -20.60
C MET A 79 -13.15 -1.62 -20.33
N GLU A 80 -13.53 -2.50 -21.25
CA GLU A 80 -13.30 -3.95 -21.14
C GLU A 80 -11.80 -4.26 -21.04
N ARG A 81 -10.97 -3.67 -21.91
CA ARG A 81 -9.51 -3.83 -21.84
C ARG A 81 -8.92 -3.29 -20.55
N PHE A 82 -9.43 -2.16 -20.05
CA PHE A 82 -9.00 -1.58 -18.79
C PHE A 82 -9.39 -2.45 -17.59
N GLN A 83 -10.57 -3.08 -17.61
CA GLN A 83 -10.97 -4.05 -16.60
C GLN A 83 -10.00 -5.24 -16.57
N ASN A 84 -9.70 -5.82 -17.75
CA ASN A 84 -8.77 -6.95 -17.86
C ASN A 84 -7.34 -6.58 -17.38
N LEU A 85 -6.90 -5.34 -17.62
CA LEU A 85 -5.65 -4.80 -17.09
C LEU A 85 -5.63 -4.83 -15.56
N GLY A 86 -6.70 -4.32 -14.93
CA GLY A 86 -6.84 -4.34 -13.47
C GLY A 86 -6.84 -5.74 -12.88
N GLU A 87 -7.51 -6.69 -13.52
CA GLU A 87 -7.54 -8.09 -13.07
C GLU A 87 -6.19 -8.79 -13.22
N THR A 88 -5.47 -8.54 -14.32
CA THR A 88 -4.12 -9.09 -14.55
C THR A 88 -3.12 -8.54 -13.54
N MET A 89 -3.15 -7.23 -13.30
CA MET A 89 -2.31 -6.62 -12.26
C MET A 89 -2.61 -7.18 -10.88
N ALA A 90 -3.89 -7.36 -10.54
CA ALA A 90 -4.28 -7.95 -9.26
C ALA A 90 -3.75 -9.38 -9.11
N GLU A 91 -3.80 -10.21 -10.16
CA GLU A 91 -3.22 -11.55 -10.17
C GLU A 91 -1.72 -11.54 -9.89
N ASP A 92 -0.95 -10.70 -10.58
CA ASP A 92 0.50 -10.61 -10.38
C ASP A 92 0.86 -10.12 -8.97
N MET A 93 0.06 -9.20 -8.42
CA MET A 93 0.24 -8.74 -7.05
C MET A 93 0.09 -9.88 -6.04
N ARG A 94 -0.79 -10.87 -6.29
CA ARG A 94 -1.00 -11.98 -5.35
C ARG A 94 0.30 -12.71 -5.01
N GLY A 95 1.28 -12.72 -5.93
CA GLY A 95 2.58 -13.37 -5.73
C GLY A 95 3.45 -12.78 -4.61
N PHE A 96 3.19 -11.56 -4.16
CA PHE A 96 4.01 -10.91 -3.12
C PHE A 96 3.21 -10.33 -1.94
N LEU A 97 1.89 -10.50 -1.91
CA LEU A 97 1.06 -10.04 -0.81
C LEU A 97 0.98 -11.06 0.32
N THR A 98 0.80 -10.58 1.54
CA THR A 98 0.43 -11.41 2.70
C THR A 98 -1.04 -11.80 2.64
N ASP A 99 -1.46 -12.81 3.40
CA ASP A 99 -2.87 -13.25 3.45
C ASP A 99 -3.83 -12.11 3.84
N GLU A 100 -3.42 -11.25 4.79
CA GLU A 100 -4.23 -10.08 5.17
C GLU A 100 -4.35 -9.07 4.03
N GLN A 101 -3.25 -8.82 3.32
CA GLN A 101 -3.23 -7.92 2.16
C GLN A 101 -4.05 -8.50 1.00
N LEU A 102 -4.00 -9.81 0.79
CA LEU A 102 -4.82 -10.52 -0.18
C LEU A 102 -6.31 -10.34 0.12
N ILE A 103 -6.74 -10.50 1.37
CA ILE A 103 -8.15 -10.25 1.75
C ILE A 103 -8.59 -8.82 1.38
N ARG A 104 -7.72 -7.83 1.62
CA ARG A 104 -8.01 -6.43 1.23
C ARG A 104 -8.01 -6.26 -0.29
N LEU A 105 -7.11 -6.93 -1.01
CA LEU A 105 -7.04 -6.89 -2.47
C LEU A 105 -8.31 -7.47 -3.08
N GLU A 106 -8.77 -8.64 -2.62
CA GLU A 106 -10.02 -9.25 -3.09
C GLU A 106 -11.23 -8.35 -2.82
N GLY A 107 -11.29 -7.75 -1.63
CA GLY A 107 -12.30 -6.74 -1.31
C GLY A 107 -12.31 -5.59 -2.32
N ASN A 108 -11.16 -4.98 -2.54
CA ASN A 108 -11.02 -3.85 -3.46
C ASN A 108 -11.28 -4.25 -4.91
N LEU A 109 -10.91 -5.47 -5.32
CA LEU A 109 -11.16 -5.98 -6.67
C LEU A 109 -12.66 -6.19 -6.93
N GLU A 110 -13.42 -6.68 -5.95
CA GLU A 110 -14.88 -6.78 -6.07
C GLU A 110 -15.57 -5.41 -6.11
N ALA A 111 -15.07 -4.44 -5.33
CA ALA A 111 -15.51 -3.05 -5.43
C ALA A 111 -15.22 -2.46 -6.83
N PHE A 112 -14.02 -2.71 -7.36
CA PHE A 112 -13.61 -2.29 -8.70
C PHE A 112 -14.49 -2.91 -9.79
N ARG A 113 -14.72 -4.24 -9.75
CA ARG A 113 -15.63 -4.96 -10.66
C ARG A 113 -17.05 -4.37 -10.63
N THR A 114 -17.54 -4.05 -9.43
CA THR A 114 -18.84 -3.40 -9.26
C THR A 114 -18.87 -2.00 -9.89
N GLY A 115 -17.85 -1.18 -9.66
CA GLY A 115 -17.71 0.13 -10.29
C GLY A 115 -17.64 0.04 -11.83
N MET A 116 -16.85 -0.90 -12.36
CA MET A 116 -16.77 -1.15 -13.81
C MET A 116 -18.11 -1.58 -14.39
N ARG A 117 -18.85 -2.48 -13.71
CA ARG A 117 -20.20 -2.88 -14.14
C ARG A 117 -21.16 -1.69 -14.20
N ILE A 118 -21.20 -0.85 -13.17
CA ILE A 118 -22.04 0.36 -13.15
C ILE A 118 -21.68 1.30 -14.31
N GLY A 119 -20.38 1.57 -14.49
CA GLY A 119 -19.89 2.42 -15.58
C GLY A 119 -20.20 1.85 -16.97
N THR A 120 -19.98 0.55 -17.18
CA THR A 120 -20.29 -0.14 -18.45
C THR A 120 -21.79 -0.13 -18.73
N THR A 121 -22.65 -0.38 -17.74
CA THR A 121 -24.11 -0.25 -17.91
C THR A 121 -24.50 1.17 -18.33
N HIS A 122 -23.87 2.18 -17.73
CA HIS A 122 -24.12 3.58 -18.09
C HIS A 122 -23.67 3.90 -19.52
N MET A 123 -22.46 3.48 -19.92
CA MET A 123 -21.97 3.64 -21.28
C MET A 123 -22.83 2.86 -22.30
N GLN A 124 -23.34 1.68 -21.94
CA GLN A 124 -24.25 0.94 -22.81
C GLN A 124 -25.56 1.70 -23.02
N ASN A 125 -26.13 2.27 -21.95
CA ASN A 125 -27.33 3.10 -22.05
C ASN A 125 -27.13 4.27 -23.02
N TRP A 126 -25.96 4.92 -22.97
CA TRP A 126 -25.59 5.97 -23.93
C TRP A 126 -25.39 5.43 -25.35
N ALA A 127 -24.72 4.29 -25.50
CA ALA A 127 -24.50 3.63 -26.78
C ALA A 127 -25.82 3.23 -27.48
N ASP A 128 -26.87 2.99 -26.70
CA ASP A 128 -28.22 2.70 -27.16
C ASP A 128 -29.03 3.97 -27.51
N GLY A 129 -28.44 5.16 -27.39
CA GLY A 129 -29.06 6.45 -27.73
C GLY A 129 -29.87 7.08 -26.59
N ASN A 130 -29.82 6.54 -25.38
CA ASN A 130 -30.59 7.04 -24.23
C ASN A 130 -29.83 8.12 -23.42
N TYR A 131 -29.04 8.96 -24.11
CA TYR A 131 -28.39 10.11 -23.51
C TYR A 131 -29.43 11.23 -23.25
N ASP A 132 -29.45 11.76 -22.03
CA ASP A 132 -30.33 12.87 -21.65
C ASP A 132 -29.52 14.15 -21.36
N PRO A 133 -29.51 15.12 -22.30
CA PRO A 133 -28.82 16.39 -22.12
C PRO A 133 -29.24 17.17 -20.86
N ALA A 134 -30.48 17.01 -20.39
CA ALA A 134 -30.97 17.75 -19.24
C ALA A 134 -30.33 17.27 -17.93
N THR A 135 -30.05 15.98 -17.80
CA THR A 135 -29.53 15.38 -16.55
C THR A 135 -28.08 14.93 -16.64
N GLU A 136 -27.52 14.80 -17.85
CA GLU A 136 -26.21 14.17 -18.07
C GLU A 136 -25.16 15.12 -18.68
N TRP A 137 -25.57 16.30 -19.15
CA TRP A 137 -24.62 17.32 -19.59
C TRP A 137 -24.04 18.10 -18.41
N ILE A 138 -22.71 18.18 -18.28
CA ILE A 138 -22.04 18.78 -17.12
C ILE A 138 -22.45 20.25 -16.84
N ARG A 139 -22.90 20.98 -17.86
CA ARG A 139 -23.36 22.37 -17.72
C ARG A 139 -24.87 22.49 -17.51
N SER A 140 -25.61 21.39 -17.45
CA SER A 140 -27.04 21.44 -17.18
C SER A 140 -27.32 21.78 -15.71
N PRO A 141 -28.44 22.45 -15.40
CA PRO A 141 -28.81 22.76 -14.02
C PRO A 141 -29.06 21.51 -13.15
N GLU A 142 -29.54 20.42 -13.77
CA GLU A 142 -29.93 19.20 -13.04
C GLU A 142 -28.77 18.22 -12.85
N PHE A 143 -27.69 18.36 -13.65
CA PHE A 143 -26.55 17.45 -13.66
C PHE A 143 -25.96 17.25 -12.29
N GLU A 144 -25.64 18.33 -11.57
CA GLU A 144 -24.96 18.19 -10.27
C GLU A 144 -25.78 17.39 -9.26
N GLN A 145 -27.11 17.56 -9.24
CA GLN A 145 -27.97 16.82 -8.33
C GLN A 145 -28.00 15.34 -8.71
N LYS A 146 -28.24 15.05 -9.99
CA LYS A 146 -28.30 13.68 -10.50
C LYS A 146 -26.98 12.95 -10.36
N GLU A 147 -25.87 13.63 -10.64
CA GLU A 147 -24.54 13.07 -10.49
C GLU A 147 -24.22 12.75 -9.03
N ARG A 148 -24.56 13.63 -8.08
CA ARG A 148 -24.41 13.33 -6.65
C ARG A 148 -25.27 12.14 -6.21
N GLU A 149 -26.49 12.01 -6.73
CA GLU A 149 -27.37 10.87 -6.45
C GLU A 149 -26.75 9.56 -6.98
N ARG A 150 -26.29 9.56 -8.23
CA ARG A 150 -25.61 8.42 -8.88
C ARG A 150 -24.33 8.03 -8.15
N GLN A 151 -23.45 9.00 -7.87
CA GLN A 151 -22.17 8.76 -7.19
C GLN A 151 -22.39 8.16 -5.79
N ARG A 152 -23.35 8.68 -5.02
CA ARG A 152 -23.69 8.10 -3.70
C ARG A 152 -24.26 6.69 -3.81
N ALA A 153 -25.05 6.40 -4.84
CA ALA A 153 -25.58 5.06 -5.06
C ALA A 153 -24.45 4.09 -5.42
N ALA A 154 -23.57 4.47 -6.35
CA ALA A 154 -22.42 3.67 -6.76
C ALA A 154 -21.44 3.42 -5.60
N GLU A 155 -21.11 4.45 -4.81
CA GLU A 155 -20.23 4.31 -3.65
C GLU A 155 -20.81 3.33 -2.62
N ARG A 156 -22.12 3.39 -2.35
CA ARG A 156 -22.78 2.43 -1.46
C ARG A 156 -22.70 1.00 -2.00
N GLU A 157 -22.95 0.79 -3.30
CA GLU A 157 -22.90 -0.54 -3.91
C GLU A 157 -21.48 -1.11 -3.90
N MET A 158 -20.47 -0.29 -4.23
CA MET A 158 -19.05 -0.68 -4.20
C MET A 158 -18.59 -1.03 -2.78
N LEU A 159 -18.98 -0.24 -1.78
CA LEU A 159 -18.65 -0.52 -0.38
C LEU A 159 -19.28 -1.83 0.09
N GLN A 160 -20.55 -2.07 -0.25
CA GLN A 160 -21.23 -3.33 0.05
C GLN A 160 -20.54 -4.53 -0.62
N ALA A 161 -20.15 -4.41 -1.89
CA ALA A 161 -19.43 -5.45 -2.61
C ALA A 161 -18.08 -5.75 -1.95
N ARG A 162 -17.33 -4.70 -1.57
CA ARG A 162 -16.05 -4.83 -0.84
C ARG A 162 -16.21 -5.60 0.46
N ASP A 163 -17.17 -5.18 1.28
CA ASP A 163 -17.37 -5.75 2.61
C ASP A 163 -17.88 -7.20 2.52
N ALA A 164 -18.73 -7.51 1.55
CA ALA A 164 -19.20 -8.88 1.29
C ALA A 164 -18.07 -9.81 0.82
N ALA A 165 -17.17 -9.31 -0.03
CA ALA A 165 -16.01 -10.06 -0.50
C ALA A 165 -15.03 -10.37 0.63
N MET A 166 -14.68 -9.37 1.44
CA MET A 166 -13.83 -9.57 2.62
C MET A 166 -14.45 -10.53 3.63
N ALA A 167 -15.78 -10.49 3.82
CA ALA A 167 -16.48 -11.41 4.70
C ALA A 167 -16.43 -12.86 4.20
N ARG A 168 -16.49 -13.08 2.88
CA ARG A 168 -16.40 -14.42 2.27
C ARG A 168 -15.05 -15.07 2.53
N VAL A 169 -13.96 -14.34 2.27
CA VAL A 169 -12.60 -14.87 2.47
C VAL A 169 -12.35 -15.20 3.94
N ARG A 170 -12.79 -14.36 4.88
CA ARG A 170 -12.71 -14.65 6.33
C ARG A 170 -13.57 -15.83 6.77
N GLY A 171 -14.74 -16.00 6.14
CA GLY A 171 -15.67 -17.08 6.45
C GLY A 171 -15.18 -18.45 5.98
N GLU A 172 -14.53 -18.52 4.80
CA GLU A 172 -13.92 -19.73 4.27
C GLU A 172 -12.78 -20.24 5.16
N GLU A 173 -11.99 -19.34 5.74
CA GLU A 173 -10.90 -19.67 6.67
C GLU A 173 -11.41 -20.19 8.03
N SER A 174 -12.64 -19.81 8.41
CA SER A 174 -13.27 -20.21 9.67
C SER A 174 -14.14 -21.46 9.56
N ALA A 175 -14.40 -21.96 8.35
CA ALA A 175 -15.16 -23.19 8.17
C ALA A 175 -14.30 -24.39 8.65
N PRO A 176 -14.75 -25.17 9.64
CA PRO A 176 -13.98 -26.30 10.14
C PRO A 176 -13.74 -27.28 8.99
N ALA A 177 -12.46 -27.50 8.67
CA ALA A 177 -12.03 -28.44 7.64
C ALA A 177 -12.81 -29.74 7.79
N ALA A 178 -13.70 -30.01 6.84
CA ALA A 178 -14.50 -31.23 6.84
C ALA A 178 -13.53 -32.42 6.86
N PRO A 179 -13.62 -33.32 7.86
CA PRO A 179 -12.71 -34.45 7.94
C PRO A 179 -13.10 -35.44 6.86
N GLY A 180 -12.27 -35.55 5.81
CA GLY A 180 -12.30 -36.69 4.89
C GLY A 180 -12.68 -36.34 3.46
N SER A 181 -11.69 -35.90 2.70
CA SER A 181 -11.53 -36.30 1.29
C SER A 181 -10.04 -36.35 1.02
N ALA A 182 -9.51 -37.58 0.99
CA ALA A 182 -8.14 -37.85 0.59
C ALA A 182 -8.06 -37.70 -0.94
N GLU A 183 -7.33 -36.70 -1.41
CA GLU A 183 -7.03 -36.46 -2.82
C GLU A 183 -5.50 -36.62 -3.06
N PRO A 184 -5.05 -37.19 -4.19
CA PRO A 184 -3.72 -37.78 -4.32
C PRO A 184 -2.62 -36.76 -4.62
N ALA A 185 -1.38 -37.17 -4.33
CA ALA A 185 -0.15 -36.39 -4.37
C ALA A 185 0.19 -35.72 -5.72
N PRO A 186 0.80 -34.53 -5.72
CA PRO A 186 1.20 -33.82 -6.95
C PRO A 186 2.57 -34.27 -7.48
N ALA A 187 2.71 -34.19 -8.81
CA ALA A 187 3.89 -34.49 -9.59
C ALA A 187 4.78 -33.25 -9.82
N ALA A 188 6.09 -33.48 -9.65
CA ALA A 188 7.27 -32.91 -10.30
C ALA A 188 7.50 -31.38 -10.40
N ALA A 189 8.71 -31.00 -9.97
CA ALA A 189 9.27 -29.66 -9.84
C ALA A 189 9.63 -28.97 -11.17
N SER A 190 9.55 -27.63 -11.17
CA SER A 190 10.18 -26.76 -12.17
C SER A 190 11.61 -26.36 -11.76
N PRO A 191 12.53 -26.12 -12.73
CA PRO A 191 13.93 -25.79 -12.47
C PRO A 191 14.14 -24.34 -11.99
N PRO A 192 15.29 -24.06 -11.32
CA PRO A 192 15.57 -22.77 -10.70
C PRO A 192 15.99 -21.67 -11.71
N PRO A 193 15.71 -20.38 -11.41
CA PRO A 193 16.12 -19.25 -12.24
C PRO A 193 17.63 -18.93 -12.13
N ALA A 194 18.17 -18.34 -13.20
CA ALA A 194 19.57 -17.99 -13.39
C ALA A 194 20.07 -16.88 -12.43
N PRO A 195 21.38 -16.84 -12.11
CA PRO A 195 21.94 -15.87 -11.16
C PRO A 195 21.99 -14.43 -11.73
N PRO A 196 21.74 -13.40 -10.89
CA PRO A 196 21.80 -12.01 -11.29
C PRO A 196 23.24 -11.51 -11.51
N GLN A 197 23.40 -10.60 -12.47
CA GLN A 197 24.68 -9.94 -12.79
C GLN A 197 25.12 -8.95 -11.68
N PRO A 198 26.44 -8.74 -11.48
CA PRO A 198 26.96 -7.90 -10.41
C PRO A 198 26.82 -6.40 -10.73
N SER A 199 25.99 -5.71 -9.95
CA SER A 199 25.86 -4.25 -9.95
C SER A 199 27.11 -3.55 -9.41
N ALA A 200 27.37 -2.35 -9.95
CA ALA A 200 28.55 -1.52 -9.73
C ALA A 200 28.87 -1.25 -8.23
N ARG A 201 30.18 -1.22 -7.94
CA ARG A 201 30.75 -1.06 -6.60
C ARG A 201 30.43 0.34 -6.04
N PRO A 202 29.80 0.46 -4.86
CA PRO A 202 29.50 1.76 -4.26
C PRO A 202 30.78 2.48 -3.80
N ALA A 203 30.77 3.81 -3.90
CA ALA A 203 31.85 4.68 -3.46
C ALA A 203 32.08 4.58 -1.93
N PRO A 204 33.33 4.71 -1.45
CA PRO A 204 33.64 4.61 -0.04
C PRO A 204 32.98 5.75 0.77
N PRO A 205 32.43 5.47 1.95
CA PRO A 205 31.77 6.46 2.79
C PRO A 205 32.78 7.49 3.34
N ALA A 206 32.36 8.75 3.43
CA ALA A 206 33.15 9.83 3.99
C ALA A 206 33.43 9.56 5.50
N ALA A 207 34.70 9.57 5.88
CA ALA A 207 35.11 9.29 7.25
C ALA A 207 34.71 10.43 8.20
N GLY A 208 33.93 10.12 9.24
CA GLY A 208 33.80 10.96 10.44
C GLY A 208 32.40 11.42 10.85
N GLN A 209 31.32 10.99 10.19
CA GLN A 209 29.97 11.26 10.72
C GLN A 209 29.71 10.40 11.96
N ALA A 210 29.23 11.04 13.03
CA ALA A 210 28.78 10.32 14.22
C ALA A 210 27.67 9.33 13.81
N LYS A 211 27.80 8.08 14.23
CA LYS A 211 26.82 7.04 13.92
C LYS A 211 25.44 7.45 14.44
N ASP A 212 24.44 7.26 13.60
CA ASP A 212 23.05 7.47 13.94
C ASP A 212 22.64 6.48 15.06
N GLU A 213 21.73 6.88 15.95
CA GLU A 213 21.30 6.05 17.09
C GLU A 213 20.71 4.71 16.62
N TRP A 214 20.03 4.71 15.48
CA TRP A 214 19.44 3.51 14.88
C TRP A 214 20.51 2.57 14.34
N GLU A 215 21.56 3.11 13.74
CA GLU A 215 22.70 2.34 13.27
C GLU A 215 23.48 1.73 14.44
N ALA A 216 23.71 2.50 15.49
CA ALA A 216 24.32 2.03 16.72
C ALA A 216 23.51 0.89 17.36
N TYR A 217 22.17 1.00 17.37
CA TYR A 217 21.29 -0.05 17.87
C TYR A 217 21.41 -1.34 17.04
N VAL A 218 21.33 -1.24 15.71
CA VAL A 218 21.44 -2.40 14.81
C VAL A 218 22.81 -3.07 14.93
N GLU A 219 23.89 -2.30 15.01
CA GLU A 219 25.24 -2.82 15.19
C GLU A 219 25.39 -3.56 16.53
N ALA A 220 24.87 -2.97 17.62
CA ALA A 220 24.85 -3.62 18.93
C ALA A 220 24.01 -4.90 18.90
N PHE A 221 22.86 -4.90 18.22
CA PHE A 221 21.99 -6.07 18.07
C PHE A 221 22.69 -7.19 17.29
N CYS A 222 23.31 -6.88 16.15
CA CYS A 222 24.08 -7.82 15.33
C CYS A 222 25.26 -8.41 16.12
N LYS A 223 25.93 -7.59 16.93
CA LYS A 223 27.03 -8.03 17.79
C LYS A 223 26.53 -8.95 18.90
N ARG A 224 25.42 -8.60 19.57
CA ARG A 224 24.85 -9.36 20.70
C ARG A 224 24.49 -10.79 20.31
N TYR A 225 23.91 -10.99 19.13
CA TYR A 225 23.51 -12.31 18.65
C TYR A 225 24.53 -12.98 17.72
N GLU A 226 25.72 -12.39 17.56
CA GLU A 226 26.77 -12.89 16.67
C GLU A 226 26.23 -13.21 15.26
N PHE A 227 25.57 -12.22 14.64
CA PHE A 227 24.98 -12.40 13.31
C PHE A 227 26.02 -12.79 12.27
N SER A 228 25.66 -13.76 11.41
CA SER A 228 26.39 -14.08 10.19
C SER A 228 26.37 -12.91 9.21
N ASP A 229 27.19 -12.98 8.16
CA ASP A 229 27.23 -11.93 7.13
C ASP A 229 25.88 -11.74 6.45
N ASP A 230 25.17 -12.83 6.14
CA ASP A 230 23.83 -12.78 5.53
C ASP A 230 22.81 -12.12 6.46
N GLN A 231 22.81 -12.49 7.75
CA GLN A 231 21.93 -11.88 8.76
C GLN A 231 22.24 -10.38 8.95
N ARG A 232 23.53 -9.99 8.93
CA ARG A 232 23.95 -8.58 9.00
C ARG A 232 23.48 -7.80 7.78
N GLN A 233 23.63 -8.36 6.58
CA GLN A 233 23.13 -7.72 5.37
C GLN A 233 21.62 -7.52 5.41
N ALA A 234 20.86 -8.53 5.88
CA ALA A 234 19.42 -8.40 6.09
C ALA A 234 19.06 -7.29 7.10
N ALA A 235 19.74 -7.25 8.24
CA ALA A 235 19.56 -6.20 9.25
C ALA A 235 19.85 -4.80 8.68
N LEU A 236 20.92 -4.64 7.88
CA LEU A 236 21.27 -3.38 7.22
C LEU A 236 20.28 -2.97 6.12
N ARG A 237 19.60 -3.93 5.47
CA ARG A 237 18.49 -3.63 4.55
C ARG A 237 17.30 -3.05 5.32
N TYR A 238 16.90 -3.70 6.42
CA TYR A 238 15.83 -3.17 7.28
C TYR A 238 16.14 -1.79 7.83
N LEU A 239 17.37 -1.58 8.32
CA LEU A 239 17.82 -0.26 8.80
C LEU A 239 17.64 0.82 7.73
N ARG A 240 18.14 0.58 6.51
CA ARG A 240 18.07 1.56 5.42
C ARG A 240 16.63 1.92 5.06
N GLY A 241 15.75 0.94 4.93
CA GLY A 241 14.33 1.19 4.65
C GLY A 241 13.67 2.05 5.74
N ARG A 242 13.93 1.72 7.01
CA ARG A 242 13.35 2.42 8.16
C ARG A 242 13.95 3.83 8.34
N GLN A 243 15.23 4.03 8.04
CA GLN A 243 15.85 5.37 8.02
C GLN A 243 15.24 6.27 6.94
N GLN A 244 14.99 5.74 5.74
CA GLN A 244 14.30 6.50 4.68
C GLN A 244 12.89 6.90 5.10
N GLU A 245 12.12 5.98 5.71
CA GLU A 245 10.78 6.27 6.23
C GLU A 245 10.81 7.37 7.30
N ARG A 246 11.73 7.26 8.27
CA ARG A 246 11.97 8.31 9.27
C ARG A 246 12.28 9.65 8.63
N ASP A 247 13.14 9.68 7.62
CA ASP A 247 13.58 10.92 6.98
C ASP A 247 12.43 11.57 6.18
N ARG A 248 11.56 10.76 5.55
CA ARG A 248 10.30 11.25 4.95
C ARG A 248 9.37 11.86 6.02
N ILE A 249 9.22 11.19 7.17
CA ILE A 249 8.40 11.70 8.28
C ILE A 249 8.96 13.04 8.79
N LYS A 250 10.29 13.14 8.96
CA LYS A 250 10.96 14.38 9.38
C LYS A 250 10.74 15.50 8.36
N LEU A 251 10.86 15.20 7.07
CA LEU A 251 10.65 16.18 6.01
C LEU A 251 9.21 16.70 6.00
N ARG A 252 8.22 15.80 6.07
CA ARG A 252 6.80 16.17 6.15
C ARG A 252 6.47 16.97 7.41
N ASN A 253 7.12 16.66 8.53
CA ASN A 253 6.92 17.34 9.80
C ASN A 253 7.84 18.56 10.00
N ALA A 254 8.66 18.94 9.01
CA ALA A 254 9.71 19.94 9.19
C ALA A 254 9.17 21.28 9.72
N ASP A 255 8.06 21.78 9.14
CA ASP A 255 7.43 23.02 9.58
C ASP A 255 6.82 22.90 10.98
N ARG A 256 6.21 21.75 11.29
CA ARG A 256 5.65 21.48 12.63
C ARG A 256 6.75 21.45 13.68
N LEU A 257 7.85 20.74 13.42
CA LEU A 257 9.01 20.66 14.31
C LEU A 257 9.67 22.04 14.50
N ARG A 258 9.74 22.87 13.46
CA ARG A 258 10.22 24.26 13.57
C ARG A 258 9.35 25.06 14.54
N ARG A 259 8.02 24.99 14.39
CA ARG A 259 7.08 25.68 15.30
C ARG A 259 7.19 25.17 16.74
N ILE A 260 7.36 23.87 16.95
CA ILE A 260 7.58 23.28 18.28
C ILE A 260 8.89 23.83 18.88
N GLY A 261 9.95 23.93 18.09
CA GLY A 261 11.21 24.56 18.50
C GLY A 261 11.03 26.02 18.94
N GLU A 262 10.20 26.79 18.25
CA GLU A 262 9.87 28.16 18.67
C GLU A 262 9.07 28.18 19.98
N LEU A 263 8.12 27.25 20.19
CA LEU A 263 7.40 27.12 21.46
C LEU A 263 8.37 26.92 22.64
N PHE A 264 9.37 26.05 22.49
CA PHE A 264 10.40 25.85 23.52
C PHE A 264 11.18 27.13 23.83
N LYS A 265 11.50 27.94 22.81
CA LYS A 265 12.24 29.20 23.00
C LYS A 265 11.42 30.26 23.70
N THR A 266 10.11 30.30 23.44
CA THR A 266 9.22 31.36 23.98
C THR A 266 8.56 30.99 25.30
N ALA A 267 8.62 29.71 25.71
CA ALA A 267 7.98 29.24 26.94
C ALA A 267 8.58 29.92 28.18
N LYS A 268 7.74 30.62 28.95
CA LYS A 268 8.12 31.31 30.19
C LYS A 268 7.62 30.60 31.44
N SER A 269 6.70 29.66 31.29
CA SER A 269 6.11 28.91 32.39
C SER A 269 6.36 27.40 32.27
N PRO A 270 6.33 26.65 33.39
CA PRO A 270 6.40 25.19 33.37
C PRO A 270 5.28 24.54 32.54
N GLU A 271 4.10 25.17 32.48
CA GLU A 271 2.96 24.68 31.71
C GLU A 271 3.20 24.79 30.19
N GLU A 272 3.78 25.90 29.74
CA GLU A 272 4.15 26.10 28.33
C GLU A 272 5.25 25.14 27.88
N LEU A 273 6.24 24.87 28.75
CA LEU A 273 7.26 23.87 28.50
C LEU A 273 6.65 22.48 28.34
N LYS A 274 5.78 22.07 29.26
CA LYS A 274 5.06 20.79 29.19
C LYS A 274 4.23 20.66 27.91
N LYS A 275 3.62 21.75 27.45
CA LYS A 275 2.88 21.78 26.18
C LYS A 275 3.81 21.57 24.97
N ALA A 276 4.98 22.21 24.95
CA ALA A 276 5.97 22.02 23.89
C ALA A 276 6.53 20.59 23.88
N GLU A 277 6.79 20.00 25.05
CA GLU A 277 7.21 18.60 25.20
C GLU A 277 6.17 17.62 24.66
N ASN A 278 4.90 17.80 25.03
CA ASN A 278 3.81 16.97 24.51
C ASN A 278 3.71 17.08 22.98
N ALA A 279 3.80 18.29 22.44
CA ALA A 279 3.76 18.51 20.99
C ALA A 279 4.95 17.85 20.27
N LEU A 280 6.15 17.89 20.87
CA LEU A 280 7.34 17.21 20.36
C LEU A 280 7.16 15.69 20.37
N LYS A 281 6.68 15.14 21.49
CA LYS A 281 6.40 13.71 21.63
C LYS A 281 5.39 13.24 20.58
N GLU A 282 4.30 13.97 20.39
CA GLU A 282 3.31 13.66 19.35
C GLU A 282 3.90 13.72 17.93
N ALA A 283 4.74 14.72 17.64
CA ALA A 283 5.38 14.85 16.34
C ALA A 283 6.39 13.72 16.06
N ASN A 284 7.03 13.19 17.12
CA ASN A 284 8.00 12.09 17.04
C ASN A 284 7.36 10.69 17.17
N ALA A 285 6.13 10.57 17.67
CA ALA A 285 5.46 9.27 17.84
C ALA A 285 5.41 8.40 16.56
N PRO A 286 5.28 8.93 15.33
CA PRO A 286 5.42 8.12 14.12
C PRO A 286 6.84 7.58 13.92
N ILE A 287 7.87 8.37 14.24
CA ILE A 287 9.29 7.94 14.15
C ILE A 287 9.58 6.83 15.16
N GLU A 288 9.06 6.95 16.38
CA GLU A 288 9.18 5.91 17.42
C GLU A 288 8.54 4.60 16.96
N ARG A 289 7.33 4.66 16.37
CA ARG A 289 6.67 3.47 15.79
C ARG A 289 7.49 2.84 14.67
N THR A 290 8.09 3.63 13.79
CA THR A 290 9.01 3.12 12.75
C THR A 290 10.23 2.42 13.38
N PHE A 291 10.75 2.94 14.50
CA PHE A 291 11.85 2.30 15.21
C PHE A 291 11.44 0.98 15.88
N GLU A 292 10.26 0.92 16.52
CA GLU A 292 9.77 -0.33 17.10
C GLU A 292 9.56 -1.41 16.04
N ARG A 293 9.03 -1.05 14.86
CA ARG A 293 8.93 -1.97 13.70
C ARG A 293 10.30 -2.49 13.25
N LEU A 294 11.34 -1.64 13.28
CA LEU A 294 12.72 -2.08 13.02
C LEU A 294 13.14 -3.14 14.04
N LYS A 295 12.89 -2.92 15.34
CA LYS A 295 13.23 -3.90 16.39
C LYS A 295 12.51 -5.22 16.17
N GLU A 296 11.20 -5.19 15.92
CA GLU A 296 10.39 -6.39 15.65
C GLU A 296 10.92 -7.19 14.46
N GLN A 297 11.36 -6.52 13.39
CA GLN A 297 11.98 -7.19 12.22
C GLN A 297 13.35 -7.80 12.58
N LEU A 298 14.19 -7.08 13.33
CA LEU A 298 15.49 -7.59 13.78
C LEU A 298 15.33 -8.78 14.73
N GLU A 299 14.33 -8.77 15.59
CA GLU A 299 14.05 -9.86 16.52
C GLU A 299 13.66 -11.17 15.83
N LYS A 300 13.37 -11.17 14.52
CA LYS A 300 13.10 -12.40 13.74
C LYS A 300 14.37 -13.04 13.17
N LEU A 301 15.44 -12.26 13.00
CA LEU A 301 16.68 -12.71 12.36
C LEU A 301 17.52 -13.73 13.17
N PRO A 302 17.62 -13.66 14.52
CA PRO A 302 18.42 -14.61 15.28
C PRO A 302 17.86 -16.03 15.22
N THR A 303 18.74 -17.00 14.99
CA THR A 303 18.43 -18.44 15.07
C THR A 303 18.09 -18.85 16.50
N ALA A 304 17.40 -19.99 16.65
CA ALA A 304 17.09 -20.54 17.97
C ALA A 304 18.37 -20.78 18.83
N ALA A 305 19.47 -21.20 18.21
CA ALA A 305 20.74 -21.39 18.90
C ALA A 305 21.35 -20.07 19.40
N GLN A 306 21.34 -19.02 18.56
CA GLN A 306 21.80 -17.67 18.95
C GLN A 306 20.95 -17.10 20.09
N ARG A 307 19.62 -17.29 20.06
CA ARG A 307 18.73 -16.89 21.17
C ARG A 307 19.08 -17.62 22.46
N ARG A 308 19.19 -18.95 22.40
CA ARG A 308 19.55 -19.77 23.58
C ARG A 308 20.91 -19.39 24.16
N LYS A 309 21.89 -19.03 23.33
CA LYS A 309 23.21 -18.58 23.80
C LYS A 309 23.10 -17.28 24.61
N VAL A 310 22.36 -16.30 24.09
CA VAL A 310 22.17 -15.00 24.75
C VAL A 310 21.25 -15.10 25.98
N ASP A 311 20.17 -15.89 25.90
CA ASP A 311 19.18 -16.02 26.98
C ASP A 311 19.62 -17.02 28.05
N GLY A 312 20.37 -18.06 27.69
CA GLY A 312 20.91 -19.07 28.60
C GLY A 312 22.08 -18.59 29.45
N GLU A 313 22.74 -17.51 29.06
CA GLU A 313 23.71 -16.79 29.90
C GLU A 313 23.04 -15.88 30.93
N LYS A 314 21.73 -15.64 30.84
CA LYS A 314 21.01 -14.94 31.90
C LYS A 314 20.89 -15.94 33.06
N PRO A 315 21.68 -15.81 34.15
CA PRO A 315 21.61 -16.76 35.25
C PRO A 315 20.16 -16.79 35.70
N ALA A 316 19.55 -17.98 35.69
CA ALA A 316 18.19 -18.17 36.17
C ALA A 316 18.11 -17.48 37.53
N ALA A 317 17.49 -16.30 37.58
CA ALA A 317 17.39 -15.52 38.79
C ALA A 317 16.76 -16.46 39.79
N ALA A 318 17.53 -16.85 40.81
CA ALA A 318 17.20 -17.93 41.71
C ALA A 318 15.79 -17.69 42.22
N THR A 319 14.82 -18.44 41.66
CA THR A 319 13.46 -18.48 42.15
C THR A 319 13.57 -19.03 43.54
N THR A 320 13.73 -18.12 44.49
CA THR A 320 13.77 -18.38 45.91
C THR A 320 12.36 -18.84 46.21
N GLN A 321 12.14 -20.17 46.12
CA GLN A 321 10.90 -20.78 46.55
C GLN A 321 10.66 -20.30 47.98
N PRO A 322 9.53 -19.63 48.27
CA PRO A 322 9.19 -19.35 49.66
C PRO A 322 8.96 -20.72 50.30
N VAL A 323 9.88 -21.09 51.20
CA VAL A 323 9.75 -22.27 52.06
C VAL A 323 8.50 -22.04 52.90
N GLY A 324 7.39 -22.64 52.45
CA GLY A 324 6.13 -22.63 53.18
C GLY A 324 6.33 -23.28 54.54
N ALA A 325 6.22 -22.46 55.58
CA ALA A 325 6.14 -22.89 56.95
C ALA A 325 4.96 -23.85 57.14
N ARG A 326 5.24 -25.13 57.41
CA ARG A 326 4.25 -26.05 57.97
C ARG A 326 3.98 -25.65 59.42
N GLY A 327 2.88 -24.94 59.64
CA GLY A 327 2.25 -24.76 60.95
C GLY A 327 1.44 -26.01 61.33
N ARG A 328 1.51 -26.36 62.61
CA ARG A 328 0.95 -27.56 63.26
C ARG A 328 -0.55 -27.54 63.44
#